data_AF-A0A7K1A8Z6-F1
#
_entry.id   AF-A0A7K1A8Z6-F1
#
_cell.length_a   1.000
_cell.length_b   1.000
_cell.length_c   1.000
_cell.angle_alpha   90.00
_cell.angle_beta   90.00
_cell.angle_gamma   90.00
#
_symmetry.space_group_name_H-M   'P 1'
#
loop_
_entity.id
_entity.type
_entity.pdbx_description
1 polymer ?
#
loop_
_entity_poly.entity_id
_entity_poly.type
_entity_poly.pdbx_seq_one_letter_code
_entity_poly.pdbx_strand_id
1 'polypeptide(L)'
;MEDIVIGLDVVLADGTIVRTGGHARQSAGPDLTQLFVGSEGTLGIITGARLRARAVATANHSSAWAFPSFEAGADACRRIVQRGLAPAALRLYDAAEADRNWGTGDIAVLLAFDEGDQATVDATTTITAEECSNTAPLDTELVDKWFGHRNDVSALEALISRGYMVDTMELTVSWTDLPALYPAVRDAIAATPGIISSTAHLSHSYSDGACLYFTFAGKAAGEGPDAIEEMYVAAWNAGTSTALNHGGSLSHHHGVGLNRARFMSEAHGAGATSVLHAMKQALDPNGILNPGKLGMPTAFGEVPQGFGSEQ
;
A
#
# COMPACT_ATOMS: atom_id res chain seq x y z
N MET A 1 -9.98 -1.77 4.68
CA MET A 1 -11.11 -2.69 4.35
C MET A 1 -11.70 -3.36 5.59
N GLU A 2 -10.85 -3.79 6.51
CA GLU A 2 -11.13 -4.36 7.83
C GLU A 2 -12.19 -3.60 8.66
N ASP A 3 -12.26 -2.27 8.57
CA ASP A 3 -13.29 -1.48 9.28
C ASP A 3 -14.66 -1.45 8.57
N ILE A 4 -14.68 -1.78 7.29
CA ILE A 4 -15.87 -1.79 6.43
C ILE A 4 -16.54 -3.17 6.48
N VAL A 5 -15.74 -4.25 6.53
CA VAL A 5 -16.26 -5.62 6.60
C VAL A 5 -16.75 -5.92 8.01
N ILE A 6 -18.07 -6.08 8.18
CA ILE A 6 -18.71 -6.38 9.48
C ILE A 6 -19.13 -7.86 9.62
N GLY A 7 -18.85 -8.68 8.60
CA GLY A 7 -19.08 -10.12 8.63
C GLY A 7 -18.92 -10.78 7.26
N LEU A 8 -18.55 -12.05 7.26
CA LEU A 8 -18.30 -12.86 6.06
C LEU A 8 -19.03 -14.19 6.13
N ASP A 9 -19.36 -14.72 4.95
CA ASP A 9 -19.76 -16.11 4.73
C ASP A 9 -18.62 -16.81 3.98
N VAL A 10 -18.10 -17.91 4.51
CA VAL A 10 -16.88 -18.57 4.03
C VAL A 10 -17.11 -20.08 3.93
N VAL A 11 -16.66 -20.68 2.83
CA VAL A 11 -16.59 -22.13 2.64
C VAL A 11 -15.16 -22.60 2.88
N LEU A 12 -14.94 -23.49 3.84
CA LEU A 12 -13.64 -24.08 4.15
C LEU A 12 -13.28 -25.21 3.17
N ALA A 13 -12.04 -25.71 3.23
CA ALA A 13 -11.55 -26.77 2.35
C ALA A 13 -12.37 -28.08 2.44
N ASP A 14 -12.95 -28.35 3.61
CA ASP A 14 -13.81 -29.52 3.87
C ASP A 14 -15.29 -29.29 3.48
N GLY A 15 -15.63 -28.12 2.96
CA GLY A 15 -17.00 -27.72 2.61
C GLY A 15 -17.81 -27.13 3.76
N THR A 16 -17.26 -27.01 4.97
CA THR A 16 -17.93 -26.37 6.11
C THR A 16 -18.22 -24.91 5.80
N ILE A 17 -19.45 -24.46 6.10
CA ILE A 17 -19.87 -23.07 5.95
C ILE A 17 -19.70 -22.35 7.29
N VAL A 18 -18.86 -21.32 7.30
CA VAL A 18 -18.62 -20.45 8.45
C VAL A 18 -19.26 -19.09 8.21
N ARG A 19 -19.99 -18.58 9.20
CA ARG A 19 -20.56 -17.24 9.20
C ARG A 19 -19.98 -16.43 10.36
N THR A 20 -19.33 -15.31 10.03
CA THR A 20 -18.65 -14.45 11.01
C THR A 20 -19.36 -13.11 11.18
N GLY A 21 -19.01 -12.36 12.24
CA GLY A 21 -19.52 -11.00 12.47
C GLY A 21 -21.04 -10.92 12.72
N GLY A 22 -21.68 -9.84 12.25
CA GLY A 22 -23.13 -9.62 12.37
C GLY A 22 -23.59 -8.82 13.59
N HIS A 23 -22.66 -8.34 14.41
CA HIS A 23 -22.93 -7.43 15.52
C HIS A 23 -22.17 -6.11 15.30
N ALA A 24 -22.69 -5.01 15.82
CA ALA A 24 -21.99 -3.73 15.73
C ALA A 24 -20.62 -3.75 16.43
N ARG A 25 -20.52 -4.49 17.55
CA ARG A 25 -19.30 -4.74 18.32
C ARG A 25 -19.51 -5.95 19.23
N GLN A 26 -18.47 -6.72 19.49
CA GLN A 26 -18.50 -7.83 20.45
C GLN A 26 -17.12 -8.05 21.09
N SER A 27 -17.09 -8.70 22.26
CA SER A 27 -15.87 -9.16 22.93
C SER A 27 -16.10 -10.58 23.43
N ALA A 28 -15.99 -11.53 22.51
CA ALA A 28 -16.34 -12.95 22.74
C ALA A 28 -15.25 -13.88 22.17
N GLY A 29 -13.98 -13.52 22.40
CA GLY A 29 -12.81 -14.20 21.83
C GLY A 29 -12.24 -13.47 20.61
N PRO A 30 -11.30 -14.11 19.87
CA PRO A 30 -10.73 -13.55 18.65
C PRO A 30 -11.80 -13.23 17.60
N ASP A 31 -11.61 -12.14 16.86
CA ASP A 31 -12.51 -11.81 15.75
C ASP A 31 -12.23 -12.71 14.54
N LEU A 32 -13.08 -13.72 14.36
CA LEU A 32 -12.99 -14.64 13.23
C LEU A 32 -13.23 -13.97 11.88
N THR A 33 -13.81 -12.76 11.81
CA THR A 33 -13.86 -12.01 10.54
C THR A 33 -12.45 -11.62 10.10
N GLN A 34 -11.60 -11.17 11.03
CA GLN A 34 -10.22 -10.77 10.75
C GLN A 34 -9.30 -11.95 10.37
N LEU A 35 -9.73 -13.19 10.66
CA LEU A 35 -9.04 -14.38 10.17
C LEU A 35 -9.07 -14.48 8.64
N PHE A 36 -10.19 -14.08 8.02
CA PHE A 36 -10.41 -14.28 6.59
C PHE A 36 -10.08 -13.02 5.76
N VAL A 37 -10.22 -11.82 6.34
CA VAL A 37 -9.74 -10.58 5.72
C VAL A 37 -8.22 -10.65 5.60
N GLY A 38 -7.69 -10.47 4.38
CA GLY A 38 -6.24 -10.60 4.11
C GLY A 38 -5.72 -12.03 4.01
N SER A 39 -6.59 -13.06 4.10
CA SER A 39 -6.17 -14.46 3.97
C SER A 39 -5.69 -14.84 2.56
N GLU A 40 -5.88 -13.98 1.56
CA GLU A 40 -5.51 -14.20 0.17
C GLU A 40 -6.02 -15.53 -0.42
N GLY A 41 -7.14 -16.04 0.07
CA GLY A 41 -7.73 -17.30 -0.38
C GLY A 41 -7.02 -18.56 0.16
N THR A 42 -6.16 -18.42 1.17
CA THR A 42 -5.43 -19.55 1.77
C THR A 42 -6.22 -20.28 2.84
N LEU A 43 -7.27 -19.68 3.41
CA LEU A 43 -8.01 -20.22 4.55
C LEU A 43 -9.48 -20.57 4.26
N GLY A 44 -10.01 -20.15 3.11
CA GLY A 44 -11.37 -20.45 2.68
C GLY A 44 -11.79 -19.61 1.48
N ILE A 45 -12.95 -19.93 0.94
CA ILE A 45 -13.58 -19.20 -0.17
C ILE A 45 -14.67 -18.30 0.40
N ILE A 46 -14.50 -16.98 0.28
CA ILE A 46 -15.52 -16.02 0.69
C ILE A 46 -16.66 -16.03 -0.34
N THR A 47 -17.87 -16.32 0.10
CA THR A 47 -19.07 -16.41 -0.74
C THR A 47 -20.08 -15.30 -0.48
N GLY A 48 -19.94 -14.58 0.64
CA GLY A 48 -20.77 -13.43 0.98
C GLY A 48 -20.07 -12.48 1.93
N ALA A 49 -20.40 -11.19 1.82
CA ALA A 49 -19.85 -10.14 2.68
C ALA A 49 -20.96 -9.18 3.13
N ARG A 50 -20.84 -8.71 4.37
CA ARG A 50 -21.66 -7.64 4.95
C ARG A 50 -20.77 -6.44 5.17
N LEU A 51 -21.12 -5.32 4.55
CA LEU A 51 -20.31 -4.11 4.52
C LEU A 51 -21.02 -2.94 5.20
N ARG A 52 -20.26 -2.08 5.87
CA ARG A 52 -20.74 -0.81 6.39
C ARG A 52 -20.97 0.15 5.23
N ALA A 53 -22.20 0.66 5.10
CA ALA A 53 -22.54 1.74 4.16
C ALA A 53 -22.51 3.10 4.86
N ARG A 54 -22.32 4.16 4.07
CA ARG A 54 -22.40 5.57 4.50
C ARG A 54 -23.33 6.33 3.57
N ALA A 55 -23.89 7.44 4.04
CA ALA A 55 -24.64 8.35 3.19
C ALA A 55 -23.70 8.99 2.15
N VAL A 56 -24.26 9.38 1.00
CA VAL A 56 -23.53 10.16 0.00
C VAL A 56 -23.19 11.53 0.59
N ALA A 57 -21.95 11.98 0.39
CA ALA A 57 -21.49 13.28 0.84
C ALA A 57 -22.32 14.43 0.25
N THR A 58 -22.56 15.47 1.04
CA THR A 58 -23.34 16.66 0.62
C THR A 58 -22.46 17.89 0.36
N ALA A 59 -21.21 17.84 0.82
CA ALA A 59 -20.20 18.87 0.62
C ALA A 59 -18.84 18.22 0.32
N ASN A 60 -17.96 18.95 -0.35
CA ASN A 60 -16.57 18.59 -0.55
C ASN A 60 -15.69 19.84 -0.64
N HIS A 61 -14.38 19.65 -0.49
CA HIS A 61 -13.39 20.70 -0.66
C HIS A 61 -12.06 20.11 -1.14
N SER A 62 -11.39 20.85 -2.03
CA SER A 62 -10.08 20.51 -2.59
C SER A 62 -9.07 21.62 -2.26
N SER A 63 -7.83 21.25 -1.95
CA SER A 63 -6.69 22.17 -1.88
C SER A 63 -5.40 21.50 -2.33
N ALA A 64 -4.46 22.29 -2.82
CA ALA A 64 -3.13 21.84 -3.21
C ALA A 64 -2.07 22.78 -2.65
N TRP A 65 -0.91 22.25 -2.25
CA TRP A 65 0.13 23.01 -1.56
C TRP A 65 1.53 22.59 -2.03
N ALA A 66 2.40 23.56 -2.26
CA ALA A 66 3.80 23.32 -2.58
C ALA A 66 4.61 23.11 -1.30
N PHE A 67 5.61 22.24 -1.32
CA PHE A 67 6.57 22.07 -0.23
C PHE A 67 8.00 22.07 -0.77
N PRO A 68 8.96 22.63 -0.02
CA PRO A 68 10.36 22.66 -0.42
C PRO A 68 11.04 21.28 -0.37
N SER A 69 10.45 20.32 0.36
CA SER A 69 10.91 18.92 0.37
C SER A 69 9.75 17.98 0.72
N PHE A 70 9.94 16.70 0.43
CA PHE A 70 8.99 15.65 0.82
C PHE A 70 8.83 15.57 2.34
N GLU A 71 9.90 15.71 3.11
CA GLU A 71 9.86 15.65 4.57
C GLU A 71 9.05 16.81 5.17
N ALA A 72 9.16 18.02 4.60
CA ALA A 72 8.38 19.17 5.06
C ALA A 72 6.87 18.96 4.83
N GLY A 73 6.49 18.39 3.68
CA GLY A 73 5.10 18.02 3.39
C GLY A 73 4.60 16.86 4.26
N ALA A 74 5.45 15.88 4.54
CA ALA A 74 5.11 14.73 5.38
C ALA A 74 4.87 15.18 6.83
N ASP A 75 5.66 16.14 7.31
CA ASP A 75 5.44 16.74 8.64
C ASP A 75 4.12 17.52 8.71
N ALA A 76 3.72 18.22 7.65
CA ALA A 76 2.40 18.84 7.57
C ALA A 76 1.28 17.79 7.60
N CYS A 77 1.41 16.70 6.84
CA CYS A 77 0.45 15.60 6.86
C CYS A 77 0.28 15.00 8.26
N ARG A 78 1.41 14.75 8.95
CA ARG A 78 1.45 14.29 10.34
C ARG A 78 0.68 15.22 11.28
N ARG A 79 0.95 16.54 11.23
CA ARG A 79 0.28 17.51 12.11
C ARG A 79 -1.22 17.60 11.82
N ILE A 80 -1.64 17.54 10.55
CA ILE A 80 -3.06 17.52 10.17
C ILE A 80 -3.76 16.32 10.83
N VAL A 81 -3.22 15.11 10.68
CA VAL A 81 -3.88 13.90 11.24
C VAL A 81 -3.79 13.80 12.76
N GLN A 82 -2.71 14.32 13.36
CA GLN A 82 -2.56 14.38 14.82
C GLN A 82 -3.46 15.43 15.49
N ARG A 83 -4.04 16.36 14.72
CA ARG A 83 -5.13 17.24 15.16
C ARG A 83 -6.50 16.57 15.11
N GLY A 84 -6.56 15.28 14.81
CA GLY A 84 -7.79 14.47 14.84
C GLY A 84 -8.60 14.49 13.55
N LEU A 85 -8.01 14.96 12.44
CA LEU A 85 -8.64 14.94 11.13
C LEU A 85 -8.16 13.75 10.29
N ALA A 86 -9.03 13.27 9.42
CA ALA A 86 -8.69 12.27 8.41
C ALA A 86 -9.35 12.69 7.09
N PRO A 87 -8.74 13.61 6.32
CA PRO A 87 -9.26 14.00 5.01
C PRO A 87 -9.46 12.77 4.13
N ALA A 88 -10.53 12.73 3.33
CA ALA A 88 -10.79 11.63 2.40
C ALA A 88 -9.60 11.30 1.46
N ALA A 89 -8.80 12.30 1.09
CA ALA A 89 -7.47 12.10 0.53
C ALA A 89 -6.48 13.15 1.06
N LEU A 90 -5.31 12.71 1.48
CA LEU A 90 -4.18 13.53 1.86
C LEU A 90 -2.92 12.90 1.28
N ARG A 91 -2.49 13.37 0.11
CA ARG A 91 -1.45 12.72 -0.71
C ARG A 91 -0.32 13.66 -1.01
N LEU A 92 0.89 13.28 -0.63
CA LEU A 92 2.10 14.07 -0.88
C LEU A 92 2.97 13.38 -1.90
N TYR A 93 3.29 14.07 -2.97
CA TYR A 93 4.18 13.59 -4.03
C TYR A 93 5.57 14.19 -3.85
N ASP A 94 6.62 13.38 -4.02
CA ASP A 94 7.97 13.92 -4.13
C ASP A 94 8.14 14.76 -5.40
N ALA A 95 9.22 15.54 -5.48
CA ALA A 95 9.40 16.50 -6.56
C ALA A 95 9.46 15.85 -7.95
N ALA A 96 10.13 14.70 -8.08
CA ALA A 96 10.26 14.01 -9.35
C ALA A 96 8.91 13.43 -9.83
N GLU A 97 8.11 12.87 -8.93
CA GLU A 97 6.77 12.40 -9.27
C GLU A 97 5.78 13.55 -9.51
N ALA A 98 5.86 14.62 -8.74
CA ALA A 98 5.04 15.81 -8.94
C ALA A 98 5.35 16.50 -10.28
N ASP A 99 6.62 16.60 -10.66
CA ASP A 99 7.04 17.15 -11.95
C ASP A 99 6.56 16.28 -13.12
N ARG A 100 6.71 14.96 -13.00
CA ARG A 100 6.22 14.00 -14.00
C ARG A 100 4.72 14.13 -14.25
N ASN A 101 3.93 14.39 -13.20
CA ASN A 101 2.47 14.49 -13.32
C ASN A 101 2.00 15.90 -13.73
N TRP A 102 2.69 16.96 -13.31
CA TRP A 102 2.16 18.33 -13.38
C TRP A 102 3.15 19.41 -13.84
N GLY A 103 4.41 19.07 -14.15
CA GLY A 103 5.42 20.03 -14.61
C GLY A 103 5.76 21.10 -13.57
N THR A 104 5.84 20.68 -12.31
CA THR A 104 6.01 21.57 -11.14
C THR A 104 7.47 21.90 -10.81
N GLY A 105 8.44 21.29 -11.49
CA GLY A 105 9.85 21.46 -11.23
C GLY A 105 10.28 20.73 -9.96
N ASP A 106 11.11 21.38 -9.14
CA ASP A 106 11.78 20.75 -7.99
C ASP A 106 11.04 20.95 -6.66
N ILE A 107 9.70 20.83 -6.66
CA ILE A 107 8.86 20.99 -5.46
C ILE A 107 8.05 19.73 -5.16
N ALA A 108 7.91 19.39 -3.89
CA ALA A 108 6.93 18.40 -3.46
C ALA A 108 5.52 19.01 -3.50
N VAL A 109 4.51 18.19 -3.82
CA VAL A 109 3.12 18.64 -3.97
C VAL A 109 2.20 17.84 -3.06
N LEU A 110 1.53 18.53 -2.14
CA LEU A 110 0.47 17.96 -1.30
C LEU A 110 -0.89 18.25 -1.93
N LEU A 111 -1.66 17.20 -2.21
CA LEU A 111 -3.07 17.26 -2.55
C LEU A 111 -3.90 16.89 -1.33
N ALA A 112 -4.89 17.71 -1.01
CA ALA A 112 -5.86 17.44 0.05
C ALA A 112 -7.28 17.55 -0.51
N PHE A 113 -8.10 16.55 -0.21
CA PHE A 113 -9.51 16.50 -0.55
C PHE A 113 -10.29 15.92 0.62
N ASP A 114 -11.44 16.50 0.91
CA ASP A 114 -12.37 15.93 1.89
C ASP A 114 -13.82 16.03 1.39
N GLU A 115 -14.65 15.11 1.86
CA GLU A 115 -16.07 15.05 1.51
C GLU A 115 -16.92 14.58 2.70
N GLY A 116 -18.11 15.16 2.85
CA GLY A 116 -19.03 14.76 3.91
C GLY A 116 -20.07 15.82 4.25
N ASP A 117 -20.32 15.96 5.55
CA ASP A 117 -21.11 17.06 6.11
C ASP A 117 -20.31 18.37 6.04
N GLN A 118 -20.99 19.49 5.77
CA GLN A 118 -20.34 20.79 5.60
C GLN A 118 -19.49 21.17 6.81
N ALA A 119 -19.95 20.93 8.03
CA ALA A 119 -19.20 21.30 9.23
C ALA A 119 -17.89 20.51 9.38
N THR A 120 -17.88 19.24 8.95
CA THR A 120 -16.66 18.43 8.91
C THR A 120 -15.71 18.95 7.84
N VAL A 121 -16.21 19.22 6.64
CA VAL A 121 -15.40 19.75 5.52
C VAL A 121 -14.77 21.10 5.89
N ASP A 122 -15.52 22.00 6.54
CA ASP A 122 -15.03 23.31 7.00
C ASP A 122 -13.92 23.17 8.04
N ALA A 123 -14.08 22.25 9.00
CA ALA A 123 -13.07 21.96 10.00
C ALA A 123 -11.80 21.39 9.37
N THR A 124 -11.95 20.43 8.44
CA THR A 124 -10.82 19.85 7.70
C THR A 124 -10.06 20.92 6.92
N THR A 125 -10.80 21.75 6.18
CA THR A 125 -10.26 22.84 5.36
C THR A 125 -9.47 23.85 6.19
N THR A 126 -10.04 24.27 7.33
CA THR A 126 -9.42 25.25 8.22
C THR A 126 -8.08 24.74 8.75
N ILE A 127 -8.06 23.51 9.27
CA ILE A 127 -6.85 22.93 9.85
C ILE A 127 -5.79 22.65 8.78
N THR A 128 -6.19 22.13 7.61
CA THR A 128 -5.24 21.93 6.50
C THR A 128 -4.60 23.26 6.08
N ALA A 129 -5.37 24.33 5.96
CA ALA A 129 -4.84 25.65 5.64
C ALA A 129 -3.90 26.19 6.73
N GLU A 130 -4.21 25.98 8.02
CA GLU A 130 -3.34 26.37 9.13
C GLU A 130 -2.00 25.62 9.10
N GLU A 131 -2.02 24.30 8.91
CA GLU A 131 -0.80 23.48 8.89
C GLU A 131 0.06 23.68 7.64
N CYS A 132 -0.55 24.16 6.55
CA CYS A 132 0.13 24.53 5.31
C CYS A 132 0.42 26.04 5.19
N SER A 133 0.12 26.85 6.21
CA SER A 133 0.20 28.34 6.13
C SER A 133 1.57 28.90 5.78
N ASN A 134 2.65 28.15 6.02
CA ASN A 134 4.03 28.55 5.70
C ASN A 134 4.45 28.19 4.27
N THR A 135 3.53 27.68 3.45
CA THR A 135 3.82 27.28 2.07
C THR A 135 2.89 27.95 1.06
N ALA A 136 3.25 27.86 -0.21
CA ALA A 136 2.46 28.45 -1.28
C ALA A 136 1.28 27.53 -1.64
N PRO A 137 0.04 28.06 -1.66
CA PRO A 137 -1.08 27.34 -2.25
C PRO A 137 -0.84 27.17 -3.76
N LEU A 138 -1.28 26.03 -4.29
CA LEU A 138 -1.27 25.70 -5.71
C LEU A 138 -2.71 25.65 -6.24
N ASP A 139 -2.83 25.58 -7.57
CA ASP A 139 -4.14 25.47 -8.22
C ASP A 139 -4.84 24.15 -7.85
N THR A 140 -6.10 24.24 -7.47
CA THR A 140 -6.95 23.08 -7.17
C THR A 140 -7.19 22.18 -8.38
N GLU A 141 -6.95 22.68 -9.61
CA GLU A 141 -7.00 21.87 -10.84
C GLU A 141 -6.05 20.65 -10.77
N LEU A 142 -4.98 20.72 -9.96
CA LEU A 142 -4.10 19.57 -9.68
C LEU A 142 -4.88 18.39 -9.07
N VAL A 143 -5.83 18.67 -8.17
CA VAL A 143 -6.70 17.67 -7.53
C VAL A 143 -7.68 17.09 -8.55
N ASP A 144 -8.25 17.92 -9.43
CA ASP A 144 -9.16 17.46 -10.49
C ASP A 144 -8.43 16.56 -11.49
N LYS A 145 -7.22 16.96 -11.92
CA LYS A 145 -6.34 16.14 -12.76
C LYS A 145 -6.02 14.81 -12.09
N TRP A 146 -5.75 14.82 -10.78
CA TRP A 146 -5.51 13.61 -10.01
C TRP A 146 -6.73 12.68 -10.01
N PHE A 147 -7.94 13.18 -9.73
CA PHE A 147 -9.16 12.37 -9.80
C PHE A 147 -9.41 11.77 -11.18
N GLY A 148 -9.11 12.54 -12.24
CA GLY A 148 -9.28 12.11 -13.63
C GLY A 148 -8.28 11.03 -14.09
N HIS A 149 -7.04 11.06 -13.59
CA HIS A 149 -5.95 10.21 -14.11
C HIS A 149 -5.50 9.10 -13.15
N ARG A 150 -5.90 9.10 -11.87
CA ARG A 150 -5.40 8.11 -10.89
C ARG A 150 -5.66 6.63 -11.22
N ASN A 151 -6.61 6.36 -12.13
CA ASN A 151 -6.93 5.01 -12.61
C ASN A 151 -6.51 4.78 -14.08
N ASP A 152 -5.83 5.75 -14.69
CA ASP A 152 -5.31 5.64 -16.06
C ASP A 152 -3.90 5.03 -16.03
N VAL A 153 -3.78 3.85 -16.64
CA VAL A 153 -2.52 3.10 -16.72
C VAL A 153 -1.91 3.11 -18.13
N SER A 154 -2.48 3.87 -19.07
CA SER A 154 -2.04 3.90 -20.47
C SER A 154 -0.58 4.34 -20.64
N ALA A 155 -0.10 5.25 -19.78
CA ALA A 155 1.31 5.66 -19.75
C ALA A 155 2.24 4.49 -19.39
N LEU A 156 1.81 3.57 -18.52
CA LEU A 156 2.58 2.38 -18.15
C LEU A 156 2.62 1.39 -19.31
N GLU A 157 1.51 1.16 -20.00
CA GLU A 157 1.46 0.31 -21.20
C GLU A 157 2.43 0.78 -22.29
N ALA A 158 2.52 2.10 -22.50
CA ALA A 158 3.46 2.69 -23.46
C ALA A 158 4.93 2.49 -23.06
N LEU A 159 5.24 2.43 -21.76
CA LEU A 159 6.59 2.13 -21.27
C LEU A 159 6.90 0.63 -21.39
N ILE A 160 5.96 -0.22 -20.98
CA ILE A 160 6.11 -1.69 -21.03
C ILE A 160 6.33 -2.16 -22.47
N SER A 161 5.55 -1.65 -23.43
CA SER A 161 5.72 -1.96 -24.85
C SER A 161 7.07 -1.53 -25.44
N ARG A 162 7.82 -0.65 -24.76
CA ARG A 162 9.19 -0.23 -25.12
C ARG A 162 10.28 -1.00 -24.38
N GLY A 163 9.91 -2.04 -23.63
CA GLY A 163 10.81 -2.91 -22.88
C GLY A 163 11.24 -2.35 -21.53
N TYR A 164 10.50 -1.38 -20.97
CA TYR A 164 10.69 -0.95 -19.59
C TYR A 164 9.86 -1.82 -18.64
N MET A 165 10.45 -2.20 -17.51
CA MET A 165 9.71 -2.68 -16.36
C MET A 165 9.30 -1.46 -15.53
N VAL A 166 8.03 -1.40 -15.14
CA VAL A 166 7.53 -0.42 -14.17
C VAL A 166 6.73 -1.19 -13.13
N ASP A 167 7.03 -0.95 -11.86
CA ASP A 167 6.26 -1.53 -10.77
C ASP A 167 6.22 -0.57 -9.58
N THR A 168 5.42 -0.95 -8.60
CA THR A 168 5.15 -0.15 -7.41
C THR A 168 5.24 -1.00 -6.15
N MET A 169 5.88 -0.44 -5.14
CA MET A 169 6.04 -1.06 -3.82
C MET A 169 5.51 -0.11 -2.76
N GLU A 170 4.81 -0.65 -1.77
CA GLU A 170 4.13 0.13 -0.76
C GLU A 170 4.30 -0.50 0.62
N LEU A 171 4.34 0.36 1.64
CA LEU A 171 4.58 -0.01 3.02
C LEU A 171 4.00 1.07 3.94
N THR A 172 3.90 0.75 5.23
CA THR A 172 3.70 1.75 6.29
C THR A 172 4.96 1.95 7.11
N VAL A 173 5.15 3.15 7.65
CA VAL A 173 6.24 3.48 8.58
C VAL A 173 5.75 4.45 9.65
N SER A 174 6.35 4.41 10.83
CA SER A 174 6.07 5.38 11.90
C SER A 174 6.49 6.78 11.48
N TRP A 175 5.85 7.81 12.04
CA TRP A 175 6.29 9.20 11.80
C TRP A 175 7.73 9.49 12.24
N THR A 176 8.23 8.74 13.23
CA THR A 176 9.59 8.91 13.76
C THR A 176 10.64 8.37 12.78
N ASP A 177 10.34 7.23 12.16
CA ASP A 177 11.30 6.53 11.28
C ASP A 177 11.19 6.98 9.82
N LEU A 178 10.06 7.60 9.43
CA LEU A 178 9.78 8.05 8.05
C LEU A 178 10.92 8.88 7.44
N PRO A 179 11.52 9.89 8.11
CA PRO A 179 12.57 10.71 7.52
C PRO A 179 13.83 9.92 7.17
N ALA A 180 14.12 8.82 7.88
CA ALA A 180 15.23 7.94 7.58
C ALA A 180 14.86 6.88 6.54
N LEU A 181 13.66 6.30 6.65
CA LEU A 181 13.20 5.22 5.77
C LEU A 181 12.99 5.68 4.32
N TYR A 182 12.33 6.83 4.11
CA TYR A 182 11.99 7.33 2.78
C TYR A 182 13.20 7.37 1.83
N PRO A 183 14.27 8.13 2.12
CA PRO A 183 15.41 8.19 1.22
C PRO A 183 16.14 6.85 1.14
N ALA A 184 16.27 6.11 2.24
CA ALA A 184 16.96 4.82 2.25
C ALA A 184 16.34 3.81 1.29
N VAL A 185 15.00 3.65 1.32
CA VAL A 185 14.29 2.72 0.43
C VAL A 185 14.33 3.20 -1.01
N ARG A 186 14.07 4.49 -1.26
CA ARG A 186 14.13 5.08 -2.61
C ARG A 186 15.49 4.83 -3.24
N ASP A 187 16.56 5.12 -2.51
CA ASP A 187 17.94 5.05 -2.99
C ASP A 187 18.41 3.59 -3.14
N ALA A 188 17.98 2.67 -2.26
CA ALA A 188 18.28 1.25 -2.40
C ALA A 188 17.66 0.65 -3.68
N ILE A 189 16.42 1.01 -4.02
CA ILE A 189 15.79 0.61 -5.28
C ILE A 189 16.54 1.23 -6.46
N ALA A 190 16.83 2.54 -6.39
CA ALA A 190 17.53 3.26 -7.45
C ALA A 190 18.94 2.72 -7.74
N ALA A 191 19.62 2.19 -6.71
CA ALA A 191 20.95 1.60 -6.84
C ALA A 191 20.95 0.21 -7.51
N THR A 192 19.78 -0.39 -7.76
CA THR A 192 19.68 -1.68 -8.45
C THR A 192 20.05 -1.52 -9.93
N PRO A 193 21.00 -2.32 -10.47
CA PRO A 193 21.40 -2.22 -11.87
C PRO A 193 20.20 -2.32 -12.84
N GLY A 194 20.09 -1.35 -13.74
CA GLY A 194 19.01 -1.26 -14.72
C GLY A 194 17.81 -0.42 -14.26
N ILE A 195 17.67 -0.10 -12.97
CA ILE A 195 16.69 0.89 -12.50
C ILE A 195 17.15 2.29 -12.93
N ILE A 196 16.21 3.05 -13.50
CA ILE A 196 16.45 4.40 -14.04
C ILE A 196 15.62 5.47 -13.33
N SER A 197 14.60 5.07 -12.57
CA SER A 197 13.75 5.96 -11.80
C SER A 197 13.24 5.24 -10.56
N SER A 198 13.27 5.94 -9.42
CA SER A 198 12.69 5.54 -8.14
C SER A 198 12.16 6.80 -7.48
N THR A 199 10.84 6.91 -7.41
CA THR A 199 10.10 8.05 -6.85
C THR A 199 9.13 7.55 -5.80
N ALA A 200 8.63 8.42 -4.93
CA ALA A 200 7.60 8.04 -3.98
C ALA A 200 6.56 9.13 -3.73
N HIS A 201 5.42 8.68 -3.23
CA HIS A 201 4.42 9.54 -2.64
C HIS A 201 3.89 8.94 -1.32
N LEU A 202 3.48 9.82 -0.41
CA LEU A 202 2.69 9.47 0.76
C LEU A 202 1.24 9.32 0.30
N SER A 203 0.67 8.12 0.45
CA SER A 203 -0.67 7.81 -0.05
C SER A 203 -1.76 7.90 1.03
N HIS A 204 -1.41 7.60 2.28
CA HIS A 204 -2.30 7.59 3.45
C HIS A 204 -1.55 8.07 4.68
N SER A 205 -2.25 8.79 5.56
CA SER A 205 -1.73 9.27 6.84
C SER A 205 -2.53 8.67 7.99
N TYR A 206 -1.84 8.25 9.04
CA TYR A 206 -2.39 7.71 10.29
C TYR A 206 -1.89 8.56 11.47
N SER A 207 -2.51 8.43 12.63
CA SER A 207 -2.08 9.17 13.83
C SER A 207 -0.62 8.91 14.21
N ASP A 208 -0.11 7.71 13.93
CA ASP A 208 1.19 7.17 14.35
C ASP A 208 2.14 6.83 13.19
N GLY A 209 1.68 6.93 11.93
CA GLY A 209 2.53 6.69 10.77
C GLY A 209 1.89 7.08 9.45
N ALA A 210 2.49 6.65 8.35
CA ALA A 210 1.98 6.89 7.01
C ALA A 210 2.29 5.72 6.08
N CYS A 211 1.49 5.61 5.01
CA CYS A 211 1.82 4.75 3.88
C CYS A 211 2.68 5.51 2.88
N LEU A 212 3.86 4.96 2.59
CA LEU A 212 4.69 5.37 1.47
C LEU A 212 4.48 4.42 0.30
N TYR A 213 4.40 4.98 -0.90
CA TYR A 213 4.16 4.29 -2.15
C TYR A 213 5.27 4.67 -3.13
N PHE A 214 6.16 3.72 -3.41
CA PHE A 214 7.30 3.87 -4.28
C PHE A 214 6.92 3.40 -5.68
N THR A 215 7.22 4.22 -6.68
CA THR A 215 7.12 3.90 -8.11
C THR A 215 8.52 3.83 -8.68
N PHE A 216 8.88 2.71 -9.30
CA PHE A 216 10.18 2.53 -9.91
C PHE A 216 10.08 1.95 -11.32
N ALA A 217 11.02 2.36 -12.15
CA ALA A 217 11.10 1.92 -13.54
C ALA A 217 12.54 1.56 -13.89
N GLY A 218 12.70 0.55 -14.74
CA GLY A 218 14.01 0.07 -15.17
C GLY A 218 13.98 -0.57 -16.55
N LYS A 219 15.17 -0.73 -17.12
CA LYS A 219 15.39 -1.49 -18.35
C LYS A 219 16.56 -2.44 -18.12
N ALA A 220 16.31 -3.73 -18.27
CA ALA A 220 17.33 -4.75 -18.07
C ALA A 220 18.50 -4.57 -19.06
N ALA A 221 19.71 -4.91 -18.62
CA ALA A 221 20.89 -4.88 -19.47
C ALA A 221 20.92 -6.03 -20.50
N GLY A 222 20.32 -7.17 -20.13
CA GLY A 222 20.12 -8.33 -21.00
C GLY A 222 18.78 -8.29 -21.73
N GLU A 223 18.62 -9.18 -22.71
CA GLU A 223 17.36 -9.39 -23.43
C GLU A 223 16.58 -10.56 -22.85
N GLY A 224 15.26 -10.54 -23.02
CA GLY A 224 14.38 -11.63 -22.61
C GLY A 224 13.82 -11.51 -21.19
N PRO A 225 12.85 -12.37 -20.83
CA PRO A 225 12.13 -12.31 -19.57
C PRO A 225 13.05 -12.53 -18.36
N ASP A 226 14.02 -13.44 -18.44
CA ASP A 226 14.92 -13.76 -17.33
C ASP A 226 15.74 -12.55 -16.86
N ALA A 227 16.28 -11.76 -17.81
CA ALA A 227 17.05 -10.56 -17.49
C ALA A 227 16.16 -9.47 -16.83
N ILE A 228 14.89 -9.38 -17.23
CA ILE A 228 13.91 -8.48 -16.62
C ILE A 228 13.56 -8.96 -15.20
N GLU A 229 13.34 -10.26 -15.04
CA GLU A 229 13.03 -10.89 -13.76
C GLU A 229 14.18 -10.73 -12.75
N GLU A 230 15.43 -10.95 -13.16
CA GLU A 230 16.60 -10.75 -12.29
C GLU A 230 16.67 -9.31 -11.74
N MET A 231 16.52 -8.31 -12.62
CA MET A 231 16.47 -6.90 -12.22
C MET A 231 15.27 -6.61 -11.30
N TYR A 232 14.10 -7.14 -11.65
CA TYR A 232 12.86 -6.97 -10.90
C TYR A 232 12.97 -7.52 -9.47
N VAL A 233 13.42 -8.77 -9.34
CA VAL A 233 13.60 -9.44 -8.04
C VAL A 233 14.67 -8.72 -7.22
N ALA A 234 15.76 -8.27 -7.85
CA ALA A 234 16.79 -7.48 -7.17
C ALA A 234 16.24 -6.17 -6.61
N ALA A 235 15.44 -5.43 -7.38
CA ALA A 235 14.82 -4.18 -6.94
C ALA A 235 13.85 -4.40 -5.77
N TRP A 236 13.01 -5.44 -5.85
CA TRP A 236 12.11 -5.83 -4.76
C TRP A 236 12.86 -6.24 -3.49
N ASN A 237 13.97 -6.98 -3.62
CA ASN A 237 14.80 -7.38 -2.49
C ASN A 237 15.46 -6.15 -1.84
N ALA A 238 16.05 -5.27 -2.64
CA ALA A 238 16.69 -4.05 -2.14
C ALA A 238 15.68 -3.16 -1.40
N GLY A 239 14.51 -2.91 -2.00
CA GLY A 239 13.45 -2.10 -1.39
C GLY A 239 12.88 -2.72 -0.12
N THR A 240 12.46 -4.00 -0.18
CA THR A 240 11.78 -4.66 0.94
C THR A 240 12.69 -4.88 2.13
N SER A 241 13.90 -5.41 1.93
CA SER A 241 14.85 -5.61 3.05
C SER A 241 15.29 -4.27 3.65
N THR A 242 15.47 -3.22 2.84
CA THR A 242 15.78 -1.89 3.38
C THR A 242 14.63 -1.34 4.20
N ALA A 243 13.38 -1.51 3.74
CA ALA A 243 12.19 -1.11 4.48
C ALA A 243 12.10 -1.79 5.85
N LEU A 244 12.21 -3.12 5.90
CA LEU A 244 12.14 -3.88 7.15
C LEU A 244 13.26 -3.47 8.12
N ASN A 245 14.48 -3.24 7.63
CA ASN A 245 15.61 -2.78 8.44
C ASN A 245 15.45 -1.35 9.00
N HIS A 246 14.56 -0.54 8.40
CA HIS A 246 14.27 0.84 8.85
C HIS A 246 12.90 0.96 9.54
N GLY A 247 12.32 -0.16 10.01
CA GLY A 247 11.05 -0.15 10.75
C GLY A 247 9.80 0.01 9.87
N GLY A 248 9.93 -0.16 8.55
CA GLY A 248 8.80 -0.26 7.64
C GLY A 248 8.08 -1.60 7.75
N SER A 249 6.79 -1.61 7.43
CA SER A 249 6.02 -2.85 7.27
C SER A 249 6.29 -3.53 5.94
N LEU A 250 5.90 -4.80 5.82
CA LEU A 250 6.05 -5.57 4.58
C LEU A 250 5.10 -5.11 3.46
N SER A 251 3.90 -4.68 3.83
CA SER A 251 2.86 -4.20 2.92
C SER A 251 1.86 -3.37 3.71
N HIS A 252 1.30 -2.36 3.09
CA HIS A 252 0.16 -1.61 3.61
C HIS A 252 -1.17 -2.14 3.03
N HIS A 253 -1.27 -2.39 1.73
CA HIS A 253 -2.54 -2.76 1.07
C HIS A 253 -2.44 -3.69 -0.14
N HIS A 254 -1.28 -3.87 -0.78
CA HIS A 254 -1.17 -4.83 -1.90
C HIS A 254 -1.25 -6.29 -1.42
N GLY A 255 -0.94 -6.53 -0.15
CA GLY A 255 -0.82 -7.87 0.40
C GLY A 255 0.56 -8.46 0.11
N VAL A 256 0.68 -9.75 0.36
CA VAL A 256 1.95 -10.48 0.33
C VAL A 256 2.06 -11.28 -0.96
N GLY A 257 1.03 -12.05 -1.29
CA GLY A 257 1.04 -12.93 -2.45
C GLY A 257 2.18 -13.95 -2.41
N LEU A 258 2.73 -14.24 -3.59
CA LEU A 258 3.97 -15.01 -3.74
C LEU A 258 5.19 -14.09 -3.72
N ASN A 259 5.09 -12.89 -4.31
CA ASN A 259 6.23 -11.99 -4.44
C ASN A 259 6.82 -11.58 -3.08
N ARG A 260 6.00 -11.35 -2.04
CA ARG A 260 6.52 -10.99 -0.72
C ARG A 260 6.58 -12.17 0.26
N ALA A 261 6.14 -13.37 -0.15
CA ALA A 261 6.06 -14.55 0.72
C ALA A 261 7.40 -14.85 1.41
N ARG A 262 8.51 -14.65 0.70
CA ARG A 262 9.88 -14.87 1.18
C ARG A 262 10.31 -13.97 2.33
N PHE A 263 9.64 -12.84 2.56
CA PHE A 263 9.94 -11.89 3.64
C PHE A 263 9.03 -12.05 4.86
N MET A 264 8.02 -12.94 4.81
CA MET A 264 7.04 -13.06 5.90
C MET A 264 7.67 -13.40 7.25
N SER A 265 8.64 -14.32 7.26
CA SER A 265 9.34 -14.70 8.49
C SER A 265 10.21 -13.57 9.04
N GLU A 266 10.80 -12.75 8.17
CA GLU A 266 11.58 -11.56 8.57
C GLU A 266 10.64 -10.49 9.14
N ALA A 267 9.51 -10.24 8.47
CA ALA A 267 8.56 -9.19 8.84
C ALA A 267 7.77 -9.48 10.11
N HIS A 268 7.34 -10.72 10.34
CA HIS A 268 6.48 -11.08 11.47
C HIS A 268 7.20 -11.89 12.57
N GLY A 269 8.40 -12.38 12.29
CA GLY A 269 9.13 -13.30 13.16
C GLY A 269 8.57 -14.73 13.10
N ALA A 270 9.39 -15.67 13.59
CA ALA A 270 9.08 -17.10 13.55
C ALA A 270 7.82 -17.48 14.34
N GLY A 271 7.57 -16.80 15.47
CA GLY A 271 6.40 -17.07 16.32
C GLY A 271 5.07 -16.82 15.61
N ALA A 272 4.86 -15.60 15.10
CA ALA A 272 3.64 -15.25 14.38
C ALA A 272 3.48 -16.09 13.09
N THR A 273 4.58 -16.35 12.39
CA THR A 273 4.58 -17.21 11.21
C THR A 273 4.11 -18.63 11.54
N SER A 274 4.56 -19.20 12.67
CA SER A 274 4.15 -20.54 13.09
C SER A 274 2.65 -20.64 13.42
N VAL A 275 2.07 -19.57 13.97
CA VAL A 275 0.64 -19.49 14.28
C VAL A 275 -0.17 -19.51 12.98
N LEU A 276 0.24 -18.72 11.98
CA LEU A 276 -0.38 -18.69 10.66
C LEU A 276 -0.33 -20.06 9.98
N HIS A 277 0.80 -20.76 10.07
CA HIS A 277 0.95 -22.13 9.54
C HIS A 277 0.05 -23.14 10.24
N ALA A 278 -0.05 -23.07 11.58
CA ALA A 278 -0.93 -23.95 12.35
C ALA A 278 -2.41 -23.76 11.97
N MET A 279 -2.82 -22.51 11.75
CA MET A 279 -4.18 -22.19 11.31
C MET A 279 -4.46 -22.71 9.90
N LYS A 280 -3.51 -22.53 8.96
CA LYS A 280 -3.58 -23.11 7.63
C LYS A 280 -3.74 -24.63 7.68
N GLN A 281 -2.92 -25.32 8.46
CA GLN A 281 -2.96 -26.78 8.56
C GLN A 281 -4.27 -27.29 9.18
N ALA A 282 -4.83 -26.54 10.13
CA ALA A 282 -6.10 -26.90 10.75
C ALA A 282 -7.29 -26.73 9.78
N LEU A 283 -7.29 -25.68 8.96
CA LEU A 283 -8.41 -25.35 8.06
C LEU A 283 -8.29 -25.99 6.67
N ASP A 284 -7.08 -26.33 6.25
CA ASP A 284 -6.79 -26.93 4.95
C ASP A 284 -5.63 -27.92 5.04
N PRO A 285 -5.86 -29.12 5.63
CA PRO A 285 -4.81 -30.11 5.84
C PRO A 285 -4.25 -30.71 4.55
N ASN A 286 -4.95 -30.56 3.42
CA ASN A 286 -4.51 -31.03 2.10
C ASN A 286 -3.78 -29.92 1.30
N GLY A 287 -3.72 -28.68 1.84
CA GLY A 287 -3.01 -27.55 1.23
C GLY A 287 -3.62 -27.05 -0.08
N ILE A 288 -4.89 -27.35 -0.39
CA ILE A 288 -5.51 -27.08 -1.71
C ILE A 288 -5.88 -25.60 -1.92
N LEU A 289 -6.00 -24.82 -0.86
CA LEU A 289 -6.41 -23.41 -0.92
C LEU A 289 -5.19 -22.50 -1.15
N ASN A 290 -5.03 -22.03 -2.38
CA ASN A 290 -4.02 -21.06 -2.83
C ASN A 290 -2.59 -21.32 -2.30
N PRO A 291 -1.99 -22.48 -2.64
CA PRO A 291 -0.74 -22.95 -2.05
C PRO A 291 0.43 -21.99 -2.27
N GLY A 292 1.31 -21.88 -1.26
CA GLY A 292 2.57 -21.11 -1.31
C GLY A 292 2.45 -19.62 -0.99
N LYS A 293 1.25 -19.04 -1.06
CA LYS A 293 1.01 -17.65 -0.65
C LYS A 293 1.29 -17.41 0.84
N LEU A 294 1.55 -16.16 1.21
CA LEU A 294 1.79 -15.73 2.60
C LEU A 294 2.97 -16.45 3.27
N GLY A 295 3.90 -17.02 2.50
CA GLY A 295 4.99 -17.84 3.04
C GLY A 295 4.50 -19.14 3.69
N MET A 296 3.32 -19.63 3.31
CA MET A 296 2.77 -20.87 3.84
C MET A 296 3.42 -22.09 3.17
N PRO A 297 3.57 -23.22 3.90
CA PRO A 297 3.99 -24.47 3.31
C PRO A 297 3.04 -24.90 2.20
N THR A 298 3.59 -25.58 1.20
CA THR A 298 2.84 -26.15 0.08
C THR A 298 3.25 -27.60 -0.09
N ALA A 299 2.27 -28.47 -0.34
CA ALA A 299 2.49 -29.87 -0.70
C ALA A 299 2.81 -30.04 -2.20
N PHE A 300 2.78 -28.96 -2.97
CA PHE A 300 2.86 -28.96 -4.43
C PHE A 300 4.23 -28.47 -4.98
N GLY A 301 5.30 -28.59 -4.18
CA GLY A 301 6.66 -28.24 -4.59
C GLY A 301 7.19 -26.98 -3.91
N GLU A 302 8.23 -26.38 -4.48
CA GLU A 302 8.83 -25.16 -3.94
C GLU A 302 8.00 -23.92 -4.32
N VAL A 303 7.96 -22.94 -3.42
CA VAL A 303 7.33 -21.64 -3.69
C VAL A 303 8.28 -20.82 -4.57
N PRO A 304 7.85 -20.36 -5.76
CA PRO A 304 8.68 -19.54 -6.62
C PRO A 304 9.17 -18.26 -5.91
N GLN A 305 10.46 -17.95 -6.07
CA GLN A 305 11.08 -16.74 -5.51
C GLN A 305 11.07 -15.56 -6.52
N GLY A 306 10.60 -15.81 -7.74
CA GLY A 306 10.40 -14.86 -8.84
C GLY A 306 9.22 -15.28 -9.72
N PHE A 307 9.15 -14.80 -10.96
CA PHE A 307 8.17 -15.24 -11.96
C PHE A 307 8.36 -16.69 -12.42
N GLY A 308 9.51 -17.29 -12.13
CA GLY A 308 9.78 -18.70 -12.37
C GLY A 308 10.03 -18.98 -13.85
N SER A 309 11.12 -19.68 -14.15
CA SER A 309 11.25 -20.33 -15.45
C SER A 309 10.20 -21.44 -15.55
N GLU A 310 9.51 -21.53 -16.69
CA GLU A 310 8.73 -22.72 -17.02
C GLU A 310 9.65 -23.95 -16.85
N GLN A 311 9.27 -24.88 -15.96
CA GLN A 311 9.85 -26.22 -15.92
C GLN A 311 9.17 -27.11 -16.96
#